data_AF-A0A956VCS4-F1
#
_entry.id   AF-A0A956VCS4-F1
#
_cell.length_a   1.000
_cell.length_b   1.000
_cell.length_c   1.000
_cell.angle_alpha   90.00
_cell.angle_beta   90.00
_cell.angle_gamma   90.00
#
_symmetry.space_group_name_H-M   'P 1'
#
loop_
_entity.id
_entity.type
_entity.pdbx_description
1 polymer ?
#
loop_
_entity_poly.entity_id
_entity_poly.type
_entity_poly.pdbx_seq_one_letter_code
_entity_poly.pdbx_strand_id
1 'polypeptide(L)'
;MKIVYLRNWFIGLIILVASACAQTKTTTPTPTPKGEAPKLESCILFPADNIWNTAVDSLPVDTNSDLYIDTIGRAVKAHPDFGASFEGMPIGIPFMVVGGNQP
;
A
#
# COMPACT_ATOMS: atom_id res chain seq x y z
N MET A 1 -8.30 6.09 -0.87
CA MET A 1 -9.23 5.07 -1.42
C MET A 1 -9.60 5.43 -2.86
N LYS A 2 -8.92 4.87 -3.86
CA LYS A 2 -9.47 4.53 -5.19
C LYS A 2 -8.42 3.82 -6.06
N ILE A 3 -8.77 2.60 -6.45
CA ILE A 3 -8.76 2.07 -7.82
C ILE A 3 -7.44 2.26 -8.58
N VAL A 4 -6.64 1.19 -8.58
CA VAL A 4 -5.47 0.99 -9.45
C VAL A 4 -5.92 0.96 -10.91
N TYR A 5 -5.40 1.86 -11.74
CA TYR A 5 -5.64 1.91 -13.18
C TYR A 5 -4.40 1.39 -13.94
N LEU A 6 -4.51 0.24 -14.62
CA LEU A 6 -3.55 -0.17 -15.65
C LEU A 6 -3.84 0.65 -16.92
N ARG A 7 -2.89 1.49 -17.39
CA ARG A 7 -2.92 1.99 -18.77
C ARG A 7 -1.51 2.20 -19.33
N ASN A 8 -1.20 1.34 -20.29
CA ASN A 8 0.00 1.23 -21.12
C ASN A 8 0.13 2.43 -22.09
N TRP A 9 1.26 3.15 -22.09
CA TRP A 9 1.54 4.25 -23.03
C TRP A 9 2.80 3.90 -23.85
N PHE A 10 2.65 3.77 -25.17
CA PHE A 10 3.76 3.71 -26.13
C PHE A 10 3.60 4.84 -27.17
N ILE A 11 4.75 5.37 -27.60
CA ILE A 11 5.11 6.02 -28.87
C ILE A 11 5.64 7.45 -28.68
N GLY A 12 6.96 7.59 -28.78
CA GLY A 12 7.71 8.85 -28.87
C GLY A 12 9.08 8.62 -29.51
N LEU A 13 9.11 8.79 -30.85
CA LEU A 13 10.18 9.12 -31.81
C LEU A 13 11.69 8.85 -31.48
N ILE A 14 12.34 8.14 -32.41
CA ILE A 14 13.76 7.75 -32.53
C ILE A 14 14.65 8.90 -33.04
N ILE A 15 15.81 9.20 -32.40
CA ILE A 15 17.03 9.76 -33.06
C ILE A 15 18.34 9.26 -32.37
N LEU A 16 19.14 8.55 -33.18
CA LEU A 16 20.59 8.24 -33.25
C LEU A 16 21.56 8.11 -32.04
N VAL A 17 22.08 6.87 -31.93
CA VAL A 17 23.50 6.40 -31.91
C VAL A 17 24.44 6.85 -30.78
N ALA A 18 24.68 5.92 -29.84
CA ALA A 18 26.02 5.53 -29.39
C ALA A 18 25.96 4.08 -28.88
N SER A 19 26.76 3.21 -29.48
CA SER A 19 26.89 1.81 -29.09
C SER A 19 27.66 1.73 -27.76
N ALA A 20 26.96 1.42 -26.69
CA ALA A 20 27.52 0.87 -25.46
C ALA A 20 26.53 -0.16 -24.92
N CYS A 21 26.94 -1.44 -24.90
CA CYS A 21 26.28 -2.44 -24.07
C CYS A 21 26.44 -2.02 -22.61
N ALA A 22 25.47 -1.28 -22.07
CA ALA A 22 25.32 -1.08 -20.64
C ALA A 22 24.04 -1.77 -20.22
N GLN A 23 24.18 -2.83 -19.44
CA GLN A 23 23.13 -3.74 -19.03
C GLN A 23 21.85 -2.99 -18.63
N THR A 24 20.73 -3.37 -19.24
CA THR A 24 19.45 -3.28 -18.55
C THR A 24 19.64 -4.04 -17.24
N LYS A 25 19.75 -3.31 -16.12
CA LYS A 25 19.55 -3.91 -14.81
C LYS A 25 18.09 -4.32 -14.81
N THR A 26 17.83 -5.54 -15.27
CA THR A 26 16.61 -6.25 -14.94
C THR A 26 16.69 -6.39 -13.42
N THR A 27 16.17 -5.39 -12.72
CA THR A 27 15.68 -5.58 -11.37
C THR A 27 14.57 -6.59 -11.52
N THR A 28 14.94 -7.88 -11.45
CA THR A 28 14.03 -8.89 -10.94
C THR A 28 13.38 -8.24 -9.72
N PRO A 29 12.05 -8.02 -9.71
CA PRO A 29 11.41 -7.49 -8.52
C PRO A 29 11.79 -8.47 -7.41
N THR A 30 12.61 -8.02 -6.48
CA THR A 30 12.76 -8.71 -5.21
C THR A 30 11.33 -8.92 -4.72
N PRO A 31 10.90 -10.16 -4.42
CA PRO A 31 9.57 -10.36 -3.89
C PRO A 31 9.46 -9.45 -2.67
N THR A 32 8.63 -8.43 -2.79
CA THR A 32 8.30 -7.56 -1.66
C THR A 32 7.88 -8.52 -0.55
N PRO A 33 8.52 -8.47 0.64
CA PRO A 33 8.10 -9.32 1.75
C PRO A 33 6.61 -9.06 1.95
N LYS A 34 5.83 -10.07 1.57
CA LYS A 34 4.38 -10.01 1.68
C LYS A 34 4.08 -9.92 3.16
N GLY A 35 3.49 -8.80 3.59
CA GLY A 35 3.04 -8.69 4.96
C GLY A 35 2.20 -9.93 5.30
N GLU A 36 2.40 -10.49 6.49
CA GLU A 36 1.55 -11.60 6.93
C GLU A 36 0.10 -11.13 6.85
N ALA A 37 -0.74 -11.90 6.14
CA ALA A 37 -2.15 -11.54 6.00
C ALA A 37 -2.79 -11.47 7.40
N PRO A 38 -3.59 -10.43 7.68
CA PRO A 38 -4.23 -10.30 8.98
C PRO A 38 -5.13 -11.51 9.22
N LYS A 39 -5.13 -11.97 10.47
CA LYS A 39 -5.92 -13.10 10.94
C LYS A 39 -6.93 -12.61 11.97
N LEU A 40 -8.16 -13.12 11.86
CA LEU A 40 -9.15 -13.04 12.92
C LEU A 40 -9.24 -14.44 13.51
N GLU A 41 -8.75 -14.62 14.73
CA GLU A 41 -8.50 -15.96 15.31
C GLU A 41 -7.64 -16.81 14.36
N SER A 42 -8.11 -18.01 13.99
CA SER A 42 -7.46 -18.90 13.04
C SER A 42 -7.80 -18.62 11.56
N CYS A 43 -8.64 -17.63 11.27
CA CYS A 43 -9.15 -17.35 9.93
C CYS A 43 -8.35 -16.24 9.24
N ILE A 44 -7.82 -16.54 8.06
CA ILE A 44 -7.22 -15.54 7.18
C ILE A 44 -8.35 -14.68 6.60
N LEU A 45 -8.30 -13.36 6.79
CA LEU A 45 -9.38 -12.46 6.33
C LEU A 45 -9.47 -12.36 4.80
N PHE A 46 -8.33 -12.32 4.11
CA PHE A 46 -8.26 -12.17 2.66
C PHE A 46 -7.33 -13.21 2.04
N PRO A 47 -7.60 -13.68 0.79
CA PRO A 47 -6.63 -14.49 0.04
C PRO A 47 -5.24 -13.87 0.12
N ALA A 48 -4.20 -14.71 0.18
CA ALA A 48 -2.87 -14.21 0.44
C ALA A 48 -2.52 -13.08 -0.55
N ASP A 49 -2.75 -13.26 -1.84
CA ASP A 49 -2.48 -12.32 -2.94
C ASP A 49 -3.46 -11.13 -3.07
N ASN A 50 -4.36 -10.94 -2.11
CA ASN A 50 -5.24 -9.78 -2.09
C ASN A 50 -4.44 -8.48 -1.93
N ILE A 51 -4.87 -7.41 -2.60
CA ILE A 51 -4.25 -6.08 -2.55
C ILE A 51 -4.12 -5.52 -1.12
N TRP A 52 -5.01 -5.91 -0.20
CA TRP A 52 -4.94 -5.52 1.21
C TRP A 52 -3.77 -6.15 1.99
N ASN A 53 -3.11 -7.17 1.43
CA ASN A 53 -1.92 -7.82 1.98
C ASN A 53 -0.63 -7.39 1.25
N THR A 54 -0.72 -6.44 0.32
CA THR A 54 0.44 -5.94 -0.43
C THR A 54 1.19 -4.92 0.41
N ALA A 55 2.48 -5.15 0.64
CA ALA A 55 3.31 -4.15 1.31
C ALA A 55 3.48 -2.92 0.42
N VAL A 56 3.41 -1.73 1.03
CA VAL A 56 3.40 -0.44 0.31
C VAL A 56 4.65 0.40 0.55
N ASP A 57 5.55 -0.07 1.41
CA ASP A 57 6.78 0.61 1.85
C ASP A 57 7.81 0.78 0.72
N SER A 58 7.76 -0.09 -0.30
CA SER A 58 8.66 -0.01 -1.47
C SER A 58 7.99 0.52 -2.73
N LEU A 59 6.73 0.96 -2.68
CA LEU A 59 6.02 1.44 -3.87
C LEU A 59 6.46 2.87 -4.23
N PRO A 60 6.48 3.22 -5.53
CA PRO A 60 6.77 4.59 -5.94
C PRO A 60 5.67 5.55 -5.44
N VAL A 61 6.08 6.77 -5.10
CA VAL A 61 5.15 7.85 -4.75
C VAL A 61 4.31 8.23 -5.98
N ASP A 62 3.00 8.41 -5.78
CA ASP A 62 2.09 8.85 -6.85
C ASP A 62 2.46 10.25 -7.34
N THR A 63 2.42 10.48 -8.65
CA THR A 63 2.77 11.78 -9.25
C THR A 63 1.87 12.93 -8.79
N ASN A 64 0.66 12.62 -8.30
CA ASN A 64 -0.28 13.59 -7.75
C ASN A 64 -0.16 13.75 -6.22
N SER A 65 0.82 13.11 -5.57
CA SER A 65 0.96 13.15 -4.11
C SER A 65 1.05 14.58 -3.57
N ASP A 66 1.80 15.46 -4.25
CA ASP A 66 1.87 16.87 -3.86
C ASP A 66 0.52 17.57 -3.96
N LEU A 67 -0.25 17.31 -5.02
CA LEU A 67 -1.60 17.86 -5.17
C LEU A 67 -2.50 17.40 -4.01
N TYR A 68 -2.46 16.13 -3.63
CA TYR A 68 -3.25 15.62 -2.51
C TYR A 68 -2.86 16.30 -1.19
N ILE A 69 -1.56 16.43 -0.92
CA ILE A 69 -1.05 17.11 0.27
C ILE A 69 -1.48 18.58 0.29
N ASP A 70 -1.42 19.26 -0.85
CA ASP A 70 -1.85 20.66 -0.99
C ASP A 70 -3.36 20.82 -0.77
N THR A 71 -4.19 19.87 -1.23
CA THR A 71 -5.64 19.89 -0.97
C THR A 71 -6.00 19.66 0.51
N ILE A 72 -5.22 18.85 1.23
CA ILE A 72 -5.39 18.64 2.68
C ILE A 72 -4.91 19.88 3.44
N GLY A 73 -3.85 20.52 2.93
CA GLY A 73 -3.15 21.64 3.54
C GLY A 73 -1.91 21.18 4.31
N ARG A 74 -0.73 21.63 3.85
CA ARG A 74 0.59 21.21 4.40
C ARG A 74 0.77 21.45 5.90
N ALA A 75 0.08 22.44 6.46
CA ALA A 75 0.16 22.78 7.88
C ALA A 75 -0.97 22.15 8.72
N VAL A 76 -1.91 21.42 8.10
CA VAL A 76 -3.00 20.77 8.82
C VAL A 76 -2.45 19.55 9.55
N LYS A 77 -2.65 19.53 10.87
CA LYS A 77 -2.31 18.36 11.67
C LYS A 77 -3.40 17.31 11.46
N ALA A 78 -3.00 16.10 11.07
CA ALA A 78 -3.90 14.96 11.12
C ALA A 78 -4.28 14.68 12.59
N HIS A 79 -5.54 14.33 12.83
CA HIS A 79 -5.94 13.69 14.06
C HIS A 79 -5.58 12.20 13.92
N PRO A 80 -4.53 11.68 14.60
CA PRO A 80 -4.14 10.30 14.44
C PRO A 80 -5.17 9.42 15.16
N ASP A 81 -6.10 8.87 14.40
CA ASP A 81 -7.04 7.85 14.90
C ASP A 81 -6.45 6.44 14.69
N PHE A 82 -5.11 6.34 14.81
CA PHE A 82 -4.36 5.11 14.65
C PHE A 82 -3.75 4.74 15.99
N GLY A 83 -4.04 3.53 16.47
CA GLY A 83 -3.37 2.96 17.63
C GLY A 83 -4.20 1.88 18.29
N ALA A 84 -3.53 0.84 18.79
CA ALA A 84 -4.10 -0.07 19.76
C ALA A 84 -3.86 0.41 21.20
N SER A 85 -2.96 1.39 21.38
CA SER A 85 -2.65 2.00 22.69
C SER A 85 -2.22 3.46 22.57
N PHE A 86 -2.58 4.27 23.57
CA PHE A 86 -2.21 5.67 23.76
C PHE A 86 -1.79 5.86 25.22
N GLU A 87 -0.63 6.47 25.48
CA GLU A 87 -0.07 6.65 26.84
C GLU A 87 0.01 5.34 27.67
N GLY A 88 0.23 4.20 27.01
CA GLY A 88 0.29 2.88 27.65
C GLY A 88 -1.07 2.25 27.96
N MET A 89 -2.17 2.91 27.60
CA MET A 89 -3.54 2.40 27.76
C MET A 89 -4.11 1.96 26.41
N PRO A 90 -4.85 0.83 26.32
CA PRO A 90 -5.47 0.42 25.07
C PRO A 90 -6.54 1.44 24.61
N ILE A 91 -6.55 1.75 23.32
CA ILE A 91 -7.54 2.64 22.68
C ILE A 91 -8.26 1.91 21.54
N GLY A 92 -9.51 2.29 21.26
CA GLY A 92 -10.33 1.71 20.19
C GLY A 92 -11.76 1.36 20.63
N ILE A 93 -12.57 0.91 19.67
CA ILE A 93 -13.91 0.36 19.94
C ILE A 93 -13.73 -1.13 20.28
N PRO A 94 -14.12 -1.60 21.48
CA PRO A 94 -14.01 -3.00 21.83
C PRO A 94 -14.91 -3.85 20.93
N PHE A 95 -14.42 -5.03 20.54
CA PHE A 95 -15.20 -6.04 19.84
C PHE A 95 -15.20 -7.34 20.63
N MET A 96 -16.27 -8.12 20.46
CA MET A 96 -16.40 -9.46 21.01
C MET A 96 -16.48 -10.43 19.84
N VAL A 97 -15.63 -11.45 19.83
CA VAL A 97 -15.76 -12.55 18.86
C VAL A 97 -16.78 -13.53 19.40
N VAL A 98 -17.78 -13.85 18.58
CA VAL A 98 -18.91 -14.69 18.97
C VAL A 98 -19.08 -15.80 17.94
N GLY A 99 -19.57 -16.96 18.40
CA GLY A 99 -19.88 -18.06 17.48
C GLY A 99 -21.03 -17.68 16.54
N GLY A 100 -21.10 -18.30 15.36
CA GLY A 100 -22.15 -18.03 14.36
C GLY A 100 -23.58 -18.35 14.82
N ASN A 101 -23.72 -19.01 15.98
CA ASN A 101 -24.99 -19.36 16.62
C ASN A 101 -25.36 -18.43 17.78
N GLN A 102 -24.65 -17.31 17.96
CA GLN A 102 -25.07 -16.31 18.94
C GLN A 102 -26.41 -15.70 18.49
N PRO A 103 -27.44 -15.66 19.38
CA PRO A 103 -28.76 -15.13 19.04
C PRO A 103 -28.76 -13.64 18.71
#